data_AF-A0A3N5KIW8-F1
#
_entry.id   AF-A0A3N5KIW8-F1
#
_cell.length_a   1.000
_cell.length_b   1.000
_cell.length_c   1.000
_cell.angle_alpha   90.00
_cell.angle_beta   90.00
_cell.angle_gamma   90.00
#
_symmetry.space_group_name_H-M   'P 1'
#
loop_
_entity.id
_entity.type
_entity.pdbx_description
1 polymer ?
#
loop_
_entity_poly.entity_id
_entity_poly.type
_entity_poly.pdbx_seq_one_letter_code
_entity_poly.pdbx_strand_id
1 'polypeptide(L)'
;MTKSDWIVRFAAAPAAAVLAVLCALAVPQAARGASAYTLTPTASGMELKTPDGRVVFEYLTKKPEGVPLTSPSAACFHPVNTPSGERVTSIAPNDHPHHRGIFFAWHDSEFHTPEVVKADFWGWGARAPREGRVVQNTEVKLVSADDKHAKVDIHNDWLVDGKKMGDEFDSVTVTERDGVFVLDLEFRIAPLYEYVANQNA
;
A
#
# COMPACT_ATOMS: atom_id res chain seq x y z
N MET A 1 49.19 71.31 17.01
CA MET A 1 48.75 70.02 17.58
C MET A 1 49.63 68.94 16.97
N THR A 2 50.84 68.67 17.49
CA THR A 2 51.20 67.65 18.50
C THR A 2 50.72 66.22 18.22
N LYS A 3 51.73 65.33 18.07
CA LYS A 3 51.78 63.89 18.44
C LYS A 3 51.09 62.90 17.49
N SER A 4 51.62 61.71 17.18
CA SER A 4 52.88 61.01 17.47
C SER A 4 52.84 59.69 16.69
N ASP A 5 53.97 59.28 16.14
CA ASP A 5 54.22 57.94 15.59
C ASP A 5 54.04 56.84 16.65
N TRP A 6 53.46 55.71 16.25
CA TRP A 6 53.62 54.44 16.95
C TRP A 6 53.82 53.30 15.96
N ILE A 7 55.03 52.75 16.01
CA ILE A 7 55.44 51.47 15.42
C ILE A 7 54.81 50.34 16.23
N VAL A 8 54.23 49.34 15.55
CA VAL A 8 54.01 48.02 16.15
C VAL A 8 54.62 46.95 15.26
N ARG A 9 55.64 46.28 15.80
CA ARG A 9 56.21 45.04 15.29
C ARG A 9 55.46 43.87 15.93
N PHE A 10 55.09 42.86 15.15
CA PHE A 10 54.76 41.54 15.70
C PHE A 10 55.73 40.49 15.16
N ALA A 11 56.28 39.73 16.10
CA ALA A 11 57.24 38.66 15.92
C ALA A 11 56.56 37.40 15.38
N ALA A 12 57.30 36.64 14.57
CA ALA A 12 56.91 35.32 14.11
C ALA A 12 56.94 34.30 15.26
N ALA A 13 55.92 33.45 15.36
CA ALA A 13 55.91 32.26 16.20
C ALA A 13 56.01 30.99 15.31
N PRO A 14 56.68 29.92 15.76
CA PRO A 14 56.99 28.76 14.94
C PRO A 14 55.78 27.82 14.79
N ALA A 15 55.64 27.24 13.60
CA ALA A 15 54.66 26.20 13.30
C ALA A 15 55.04 24.88 14.00
N ALA A 16 54.18 24.40 14.90
CA ALA A 16 54.26 23.04 15.43
C ALA A 16 53.57 22.09 14.43
N ALA A 17 54.34 21.17 13.85
CA ALA A 17 53.82 20.10 13.00
C ALA A 17 53.11 19.05 13.86
N VAL A 18 51.80 18.90 13.66
CA VAL A 18 51.01 17.79 14.23
C VAL A 18 51.04 16.63 13.25
N LEU A 19 51.73 15.54 13.62
CA LEU A 19 51.69 14.28 12.89
C LEU A 19 50.36 13.58 13.21
N ALA A 20 49.38 13.68 12.30
CA ALA A 20 48.13 12.94 12.41
C ALA A 20 48.36 11.48 11.99
N VAL A 21 48.36 10.57 12.96
CA VAL A 21 48.31 9.12 12.70
C VAL A 21 46.88 8.77 12.29
N LEU A 22 46.67 8.53 11.00
CA LEU A 22 45.42 8.00 10.47
C LEU A 22 45.35 6.49 10.76
N CYS A 23 44.73 6.13 11.88
CA CYS A 23 44.23 4.77 12.07
C CYS A 23 43.05 4.57 11.11
N ALA A 24 43.28 3.87 10.00
CA ALA A 24 42.22 3.41 9.13
C ALA A 24 41.35 2.39 9.89
N LEU A 25 40.20 2.85 10.40
CA LEU A 25 39.15 1.97 10.90
C LEU A 25 38.56 1.25 9.69
N ALA A 26 38.87 -0.04 9.55
CA ALA A 26 38.16 -0.91 8.64
C ALA A 26 36.70 -0.99 9.10
N VAL A 27 35.83 -0.23 8.45
CA VAL A 27 34.38 -0.36 8.62
C VAL A 27 34.01 -1.74 8.07
N PRO A 28 33.43 -2.66 8.86
CA PRO A 28 32.97 -3.91 8.32
C PRO A 28 31.88 -3.59 7.30
N GLN A 29 32.17 -3.90 6.04
CA GLN A 29 31.17 -3.84 4.97
C GLN A 29 30.18 -4.96 5.26
N ALA A 30 29.05 -4.60 5.88
CA ALA A 30 27.94 -5.51 6.06
C ALA A 30 27.66 -6.15 4.70
N ALA A 31 27.78 -7.48 4.64
CA ALA A 31 27.37 -8.22 3.47
C ALA A 31 25.93 -7.80 3.15
N ARG A 32 25.71 -7.11 2.04
CA ARG A 32 24.37 -6.86 1.53
C ARG A 32 23.79 -8.25 1.23
N GLY A 33 22.97 -8.76 2.14
CA GLY A 33 22.10 -9.89 1.83
C GLY A 33 21.32 -9.55 0.56
N ALA A 34 20.97 -10.57 -0.24
CA ALA A 34 20.14 -10.35 -1.41
C ALA A 34 18.88 -9.58 -0.98
N SER A 35 18.65 -8.41 -1.58
CA SER A 35 17.44 -7.64 -1.32
C SER A 35 16.25 -8.45 -1.81
N ALA A 36 15.22 -8.59 -0.98
CA ALA A 36 13.96 -9.24 -1.34
C ALA A 36 12.88 -8.18 -1.59
N TYR A 37 11.75 -8.59 -2.15
CA TYR A 37 10.54 -7.78 -2.12
C TYR A 37 10.18 -7.39 -0.68
N THR A 38 9.61 -6.19 -0.50
CA THR A 38 9.24 -5.67 0.82
C THR A 38 7.82 -5.16 0.83
N LEU A 39 7.12 -5.37 1.94
CA LEU A 39 5.78 -4.84 2.18
C LEU A 39 5.86 -3.86 3.34
N THR A 40 5.55 -2.59 3.10
CA THR A 40 5.71 -1.51 4.09
C THR A 40 4.43 -0.69 4.26
N PRO A 41 4.10 -0.24 5.49
CA PRO A 41 2.94 0.64 5.70
C PRO A 41 3.06 1.98 4.97
N THR A 42 1.92 2.51 4.53
CA THR A 42 1.77 3.85 3.97
C THR A 42 0.77 4.66 4.79
N ALA A 43 0.44 5.88 4.33
CA ALA A 43 -0.62 6.66 4.93
C ALA A 43 -2.00 6.00 4.83
N SER A 44 -2.26 5.14 3.83
CA SER A 44 -3.59 4.61 3.50
C SER A 44 -3.68 3.08 3.41
N GLY A 45 -2.56 2.37 3.54
CA GLY A 45 -2.50 0.93 3.30
C GLY A 45 -1.10 0.34 3.45
N MET A 46 -0.80 -0.63 2.60
CA MET A 46 0.48 -1.34 2.56
C MET A 46 1.02 -1.39 1.13
N GLU A 47 2.26 -0.99 0.94
CA GLU A 47 2.92 -0.90 -0.37
C GLU A 47 3.92 -2.05 -0.55
N LEU A 48 3.80 -2.76 -1.67
CA LEU A 48 4.75 -3.79 -2.08
C LEU A 48 5.78 -3.20 -3.05
N LYS A 49 7.06 -3.33 -2.69
CA LYS A 49 8.20 -2.91 -3.53
C LYS A 49 9.06 -4.07 -3.97
N THR A 50 9.60 -3.96 -5.17
CA THR A 50 10.67 -4.82 -5.68
C THR A 50 11.97 -4.62 -4.86
N PRO A 51 12.95 -5.54 -4.97
CA PRO A 51 14.27 -5.39 -4.33
C PRO A 51 15.01 -4.09 -4.65
N ASP A 52 14.78 -3.54 -5.85
CA ASP A 52 15.37 -2.29 -6.33
C ASP A 52 14.49 -1.06 -6.05
N GLY A 53 13.39 -1.23 -5.31
CA GLY A 53 12.59 -0.13 -4.76
C GLY A 53 11.45 0.38 -5.65
N ARG A 54 11.20 -0.26 -6.80
CA ARG A 54 10.04 0.07 -7.66
C ARG A 54 8.77 -0.38 -6.95
N VAL A 55 7.74 0.47 -7.00
CA VAL A 55 6.44 0.18 -6.41
C VAL A 55 5.62 -0.66 -7.36
N VAL A 56 5.26 -1.89 -6.95
CA VAL A 56 4.38 -2.76 -7.73
C VAL A 56 2.93 -2.34 -7.52
N PHE A 57 2.50 -2.32 -6.26
CA PHE A 57 1.16 -1.89 -5.87
C PHE A 57 1.13 -1.36 -4.44
N GLU A 58 0.07 -0.62 -4.11
CA GLU A 58 -0.40 -0.43 -2.74
C GLU A 58 -1.76 -1.13 -2.58
N TYR A 59 -1.94 -1.85 -1.47
CA TYR A 59 -3.24 -2.34 -1.04
C TYR A 59 -3.83 -1.35 -0.03
N LEU A 60 -4.89 -0.64 -0.43
CA LEU A 60 -5.55 0.36 0.39
C LEU A 60 -6.41 -0.31 1.45
N THR A 61 -6.10 -0.04 2.72
CA THR A 61 -6.87 -0.54 3.87
C THR A 61 -7.89 0.50 4.37
N LYS A 62 -7.68 1.78 4.03
CA LYS A 62 -8.61 2.88 4.26
C LYS A 62 -8.61 3.86 3.09
N LYS A 63 -9.62 4.73 3.05
CA LYS A 63 -9.74 5.73 1.99
C LYS A 63 -8.58 6.72 2.06
N PRO A 64 -7.88 6.98 0.95
CA PRO A 64 -6.90 8.06 0.90
C PRO A 64 -7.56 9.42 1.09
N GLU A 65 -6.87 10.33 1.79
CA GLU A 65 -7.35 11.70 1.99
C GLU A 65 -7.47 12.44 0.65
N GLY A 66 -8.52 13.27 0.52
CA GLY A 66 -8.74 14.10 -0.67
C GLY A 66 -9.22 13.34 -1.92
N VAL A 67 -9.37 12.01 -1.86
CA VAL A 67 -9.95 11.23 -2.97
C VAL A 67 -11.48 11.22 -2.83
N PRO A 68 -12.24 11.65 -3.85
CA PRO A 68 -13.71 11.72 -3.79
C PRO A 68 -14.39 10.34 -3.96
N LEU A 69 -13.87 9.30 -3.31
CA LEU A 69 -14.40 7.94 -3.39
C LEU A 69 -15.73 7.82 -2.63
N THR A 70 -16.82 7.63 -3.38
CA THR A 70 -18.17 7.52 -2.83
C THR A 70 -18.49 6.13 -2.28
N SER A 71 -17.79 5.08 -2.73
CA SER A 71 -17.91 3.75 -2.14
C SER A 71 -17.52 3.80 -0.67
N PRO A 72 -18.27 3.21 0.28
CA PRO A 72 -17.88 3.18 1.69
C PRO A 72 -16.53 2.49 1.95
N SER A 73 -16.11 1.61 1.04
CA SER A 73 -14.99 0.70 1.21
C SER A 73 -13.75 1.15 0.43
N ALA A 74 -12.55 0.93 1.01
CA ALA A 74 -11.27 1.12 0.32
C ALA A 74 -10.75 -0.20 -0.24
N ALA A 75 -10.40 -1.17 0.63
CA ALA A 75 -10.05 -2.59 0.36
C ALA A 75 -9.86 -2.92 -1.14
N CYS A 76 -8.74 -2.45 -1.71
CA CYS A 76 -8.43 -2.61 -3.13
C CYS A 76 -6.93 -2.41 -3.40
N PHE A 77 -6.46 -2.94 -4.53
CA PHE A 77 -5.13 -2.64 -5.07
C PHE A 77 -5.16 -1.31 -5.84
N HIS A 78 -4.59 -0.26 -5.25
CA HIS A 78 -4.40 1.04 -5.90
C HIS A 78 -3.32 1.88 -5.18
N PRO A 79 -2.34 2.46 -5.90
CA PRO A 79 -2.08 2.23 -7.32
C PRO A 79 -1.57 0.80 -7.59
N VAL A 80 -1.77 0.32 -8.81
CA VAL A 80 -0.94 -0.73 -9.40
C VAL A 80 -0.13 -0.05 -10.49
N ASN A 81 1.17 -0.30 -10.55
CA ASN A 81 2.05 0.36 -11.51
C ASN A 81 2.71 -0.64 -12.46
N THR A 82 3.16 -0.16 -13.61
CA THR A 82 4.10 -0.85 -14.48
C THR A 82 5.51 -0.82 -13.88
N PRO A 83 6.46 -1.62 -14.41
CA PRO A 83 7.87 -1.54 -14.03
C PRO A 83 8.53 -0.17 -14.25
N SER A 84 8.01 0.66 -15.16
CA SER A 84 8.48 2.05 -15.37
C SER A 84 7.86 3.05 -14.38
N GLY A 85 6.93 2.61 -13.52
CA GLY A 85 6.24 3.44 -12.54
C GLY A 85 4.96 4.10 -13.08
N GLU A 86 4.50 3.74 -14.29
CA GLU A 86 3.23 4.23 -14.82
C GLU A 86 2.07 3.54 -14.11
N ARG A 87 1.11 4.32 -13.60
CA ARG A 87 -0.06 3.79 -12.90
C ARG A 87 -1.09 3.23 -13.89
N VAL A 88 -1.54 2.00 -13.66
CA VAL A 88 -2.53 1.31 -14.53
C VAL A 88 -3.94 1.27 -13.94
N THR A 89 -4.12 1.55 -12.65
CA THR A 89 -5.44 1.62 -12.00
C THR A 89 -5.88 3.05 -11.72
N SER A 90 -7.19 3.26 -11.64
CA SER A 90 -7.81 4.52 -11.24
C SER A 90 -8.66 4.34 -9.97
N ILE A 91 -8.93 5.44 -9.29
CA ILE A 91 -9.80 5.49 -8.11
C ILE A 91 -10.74 6.69 -8.25
N ALA A 92 -12.03 6.47 -7.96
CA ALA A 92 -13.09 7.48 -8.02
C ALA A 92 -13.12 8.31 -9.32
N PRO A 93 -13.14 7.69 -10.52
CA PRO A 93 -13.31 8.43 -11.77
C PRO A 93 -14.63 9.22 -11.77
N ASN A 94 -14.66 10.35 -12.47
CA ASN A 94 -15.78 11.30 -12.42
C ASN A 94 -17.13 10.71 -12.84
N ASP A 95 -17.15 9.77 -13.77
CA ASP A 95 -18.37 9.12 -14.28
C ASP A 95 -18.82 7.93 -13.41
N HIS A 96 -17.90 7.36 -12.62
CA HIS A 96 -18.17 6.23 -11.72
C HIS A 96 -17.40 6.42 -10.39
N PRO A 97 -17.80 7.38 -9.53
CA PRO A 97 -17.01 7.79 -8.36
C PRO A 97 -16.96 6.73 -7.24
N HIS A 98 -17.68 5.62 -7.40
CA HIS A 98 -17.65 4.46 -6.52
C HIS A 98 -16.63 3.39 -6.97
N HIS A 99 -16.07 3.48 -8.19
CA HIS A 99 -15.04 2.56 -8.64
C HIS A 99 -13.71 2.80 -7.90
N ARG A 100 -13.05 1.71 -7.56
CA ARG A 100 -11.75 1.65 -6.88
C ARG A 100 -10.88 0.60 -7.58
N GLY A 101 -9.55 0.65 -7.43
CA GLY A 101 -8.58 0.00 -8.34
C GLY A 101 -8.90 -1.44 -8.78
N ILE A 102 -8.26 -2.44 -8.16
CA ILE A 102 -8.63 -3.85 -8.35
C ILE A 102 -9.21 -4.35 -7.04
N PHE A 103 -10.44 -4.87 -7.07
CA PHE A 103 -11.18 -5.33 -5.90
C PHE A 103 -12.26 -6.32 -6.33
N PHE A 104 -12.76 -7.11 -5.38
CA PHE A 104 -13.98 -7.89 -5.57
C PHE A 104 -15.13 -7.26 -4.78
N ALA A 105 -16.32 -7.23 -5.38
CA ALA A 105 -17.56 -6.84 -4.73
C ALA A 105 -18.77 -7.22 -5.58
N TRP A 106 -19.96 -7.13 -5.01
CA TRP A 106 -21.22 -7.24 -5.74
C TRP A 106 -22.20 -6.13 -5.35
N HIS A 107 -22.97 -5.65 -6.33
CA HIS A 107 -23.82 -4.46 -6.20
C HIS A 107 -25.26 -4.77 -5.76
N ASP A 108 -25.65 -6.04 -5.81
CA ASP A 108 -26.95 -6.54 -5.35
C ASP A 108 -26.77 -7.88 -4.66
N SER A 109 -26.35 -7.81 -3.40
CA SER A 109 -26.09 -8.99 -2.57
C SER A 109 -27.20 -9.20 -1.55
N GLU A 110 -27.43 -10.46 -1.20
CA GLU A 110 -28.31 -10.84 -0.10
C GLU A 110 -27.62 -11.83 0.83
N PHE A 111 -27.78 -11.63 2.13
CA PHE A 111 -27.50 -12.64 3.15
C PHE A 111 -28.81 -13.14 3.72
N HIS A 112 -29.02 -14.45 3.62
CA HIS A 112 -30.24 -15.09 4.08
C HIS A 112 -30.04 -15.49 5.55
N THR A 113 -30.44 -14.57 6.43
CA THR A 113 -30.58 -14.82 7.87
C THR A 113 -32.07 -15.14 8.16
N PRO A 114 -32.57 -15.17 9.42
CA PRO A 114 -34.02 -15.20 9.65
C PRO A 114 -34.78 -14.09 8.89
N GLU A 115 -34.12 -12.97 8.61
CA GLU A 115 -34.55 -11.95 7.66
C GLU A 115 -33.52 -11.83 6.53
N VAL A 116 -33.97 -11.50 5.31
CA VAL A 116 -33.06 -11.25 4.18
C VAL A 116 -32.40 -9.88 4.34
N VAL A 117 -31.07 -9.86 4.41
CA VAL A 117 -30.28 -8.64 4.53
C VAL A 117 -29.67 -8.28 3.18
N LYS A 118 -30.12 -7.18 2.57
CA LYS A 118 -29.55 -6.66 1.32
C LYS A 118 -28.30 -5.82 1.56
N ALA A 119 -27.31 -5.96 0.68
CA ALA A 119 -26.07 -5.21 0.72
C ALA A 119 -25.49 -4.91 -0.67
N ASP A 120 -24.97 -3.69 -0.83
CA ASP A 120 -24.14 -3.28 -1.96
C ASP A 120 -22.71 -3.01 -1.46
N PHE A 121 -21.78 -3.93 -1.74
CA PHE A 121 -20.36 -3.77 -1.45
C PHE A 121 -19.56 -3.17 -2.62
N TRP A 122 -20.21 -3.03 -3.79
CA TRP A 122 -19.66 -2.32 -4.94
C TRP A 122 -19.66 -0.80 -4.69
N GLY A 123 -20.68 -0.31 -3.99
CA GLY A 123 -20.82 1.07 -3.54
C GLY A 123 -21.64 1.95 -4.48
N TRP A 124 -22.45 1.37 -5.38
CA TRP A 124 -23.27 2.13 -6.32
C TRP A 124 -24.52 2.71 -5.64
N GLY A 125 -25.20 1.91 -4.84
CA GLY A 125 -26.42 2.25 -4.11
C GLY A 125 -27.71 2.17 -4.93
N ALA A 126 -27.66 1.68 -6.17
CA ALA A 126 -28.82 1.64 -7.07
C ALA A 126 -29.72 0.41 -6.87
N ARG A 127 -29.16 -0.73 -6.43
CA ARG A 127 -29.88 -2.02 -6.33
C ARG A 127 -30.04 -2.55 -4.90
N ALA A 128 -29.09 -2.23 -4.04
CA ALA A 128 -29.11 -2.55 -2.63
C ALA A 128 -28.53 -1.39 -1.81
N PRO A 129 -28.80 -1.32 -0.49
CA PRO A 129 -28.24 -0.28 0.37
C PRO A 129 -26.71 -0.37 0.42
N ARG A 130 -26.04 0.76 0.21
CA ARG A 130 -24.58 0.89 0.37
C ARG A 130 -24.16 1.47 1.72
N GLU A 131 -24.97 2.31 2.35
CA GLU A 131 -24.60 2.91 3.63
C GLU A 131 -24.51 1.85 4.73
N GLY A 132 -23.43 1.87 5.51
CA GLY A 132 -23.14 0.83 6.50
C GLY A 132 -22.68 -0.51 5.92
N ARG A 133 -22.45 -0.62 4.59
CA ARG A 133 -21.95 -1.83 3.93
C ARG A 133 -20.48 -1.64 3.62
N VAL A 134 -19.62 -2.25 4.41
CA VAL A 134 -18.18 -1.98 4.42
C VAL A 134 -17.39 -3.27 4.25
N VAL A 135 -16.47 -3.29 3.30
CA VAL A 135 -15.37 -4.26 3.25
C VAL A 135 -14.22 -3.64 4.05
N GLN A 136 -14.01 -4.14 5.26
CA GLN A 136 -13.02 -3.63 6.19
C GLN A 136 -11.80 -4.54 6.21
N ASN A 137 -10.62 -3.99 5.89
CA ASN A 137 -9.38 -4.77 6.01
C ASN A 137 -9.07 -5.08 7.49
N THR A 138 -8.61 -6.29 7.75
CA THR A 138 -8.18 -6.77 9.08
C THR A 138 -6.68 -7.06 9.10
N GLU A 139 -6.14 -7.63 8.02
CA GLU A 139 -4.71 -7.94 7.90
C GLU A 139 -4.23 -7.80 6.44
N VAL A 140 -2.97 -7.41 6.28
CA VAL A 140 -2.21 -7.55 5.04
C VAL A 140 -0.82 -8.04 5.42
N LYS A 141 -0.41 -9.19 4.88
CA LYS A 141 0.77 -9.90 5.35
C LYS A 141 1.63 -10.38 4.19
N LEU A 142 2.91 -10.03 4.23
CA LEU A 142 3.91 -10.64 3.35
C LEU A 142 4.19 -12.06 3.85
N VAL A 143 3.74 -13.06 3.09
CA VAL A 143 3.85 -14.48 3.44
C VAL A 143 5.22 -15.04 3.07
N SER A 144 5.71 -14.66 1.90
CA SER A 144 7.03 -15.05 1.40
C SER A 144 7.56 -14.01 0.43
N ALA A 145 8.87 -13.77 0.43
CA ALA A 145 9.53 -12.91 -0.53
C ALA A 145 10.98 -13.36 -0.75
N ASP A 146 11.42 -13.29 -2.00
CA ASP A 146 12.83 -13.37 -2.41
C ASP A 146 13.15 -12.22 -3.39
N ASP A 147 14.19 -12.32 -4.19
CA ASP A 147 14.59 -11.29 -5.16
C ASP A 147 13.75 -11.30 -6.46
N LYS A 148 12.86 -12.29 -6.64
CA LYS A 148 12.10 -12.54 -7.87
C LYS A 148 10.59 -12.66 -7.65
N HIS A 149 10.17 -13.05 -6.45
CA HIS A 149 8.79 -13.35 -6.11
C HIS A 149 8.40 -12.72 -4.78
N ALA A 150 7.13 -12.35 -4.67
CA ALA A 150 6.47 -12.08 -3.40
C ALA A 150 5.09 -12.70 -3.37
N LYS A 151 4.67 -13.18 -2.19
CA LYS A 151 3.29 -13.55 -1.92
C LYS A 151 2.77 -12.71 -0.76
N VAL A 152 1.64 -12.05 -0.96
CA VAL A 152 0.93 -11.29 0.06
C VAL A 152 -0.45 -11.91 0.25
N ASP A 153 -0.81 -12.20 1.49
CA ASP A 153 -2.17 -12.58 1.88
C ASP A 153 -2.86 -11.37 2.52
N ILE A 154 -4.14 -11.22 2.23
CA ILE A 154 -4.99 -10.13 2.69
C ILE A 154 -6.25 -10.73 3.29
N HIS A 155 -6.68 -10.18 4.42
CA HIS A 155 -7.95 -10.54 5.04
C HIS A 155 -8.82 -9.29 5.16
N ASN A 156 -10.05 -9.38 4.68
CA ASN A 156 -11.08 -8.37 4.89
C ASN A 156 -12.34 -9.01 5.50
N ASP A 157 -13.09 -8.20 6.23
CA ASP A 157 -14.39 -8.53 6.76
C ASP A 157 -15.48 -7.79 5.97
N TRP A 158 -16.53 -8.52 5.59
CA TRP A 158 -17.72 -7.93 5.00
C TRP A 158 -18.70 -7.59 6.11
N LEU A 159 -18.92 -6.29 6.32
CA LEU A 159 -19.74 -5.76 7.41
C LEU A 159 -21.03 -5.15 6.88
N VAL A 160 -22.14 -5.43 7.57
CA VAL A 160 -23.41 -4.73 7.42
C VAL A 160 -23.79 -4.12 8.76
N ASP A 161 -23.81 -2.79 8.81
CA ASP A 161 -24.15 -2.02 10.01
C ASP A 161 -23.29 -2.43 11.23
N GLY A 162 -22.00 -2.68 10.97
CA GLY A 162 -21.01 -3.13 11.96
C GLY A 162 -21.04 -4.62 12.30
N LYS A 163 -22.05 -5.36 11.82
CA LYS A 163 -22.12 -6.82 11.99
C LYS A 163 -21.35 -7.51 10.87
N LYS A 164 -20.46 -8.45 11.23
CA LYS A 164 -19.77 -9.29 10.26
C LYS A 164 -20.73 -10.29 9.61
N MET A 165 -20.73 -10.29 8.27
CA MET A 165 -21.57 -11.13 7.42
C MET A 165 -20.74 -12.12 6.58
N GLY A 166 -19.44 -11.88 6.43
CA GLY A 166 -18.54 -12.75 5.67
C GLY A 166 -17.07 -12.40 5.90
N ASP A 167 -16.21 -13.35 5.55
CA ASP A 167 -14.78 -13.16 5.39
C ASP A 167 -14.43 -13.07 3.90
N GLU A 168 -13.44 -12.26 3.56
CA GLU A 168 -12.79 -12.23 2.25
C GLU A 168 -11.30 -12.46 2.45
N PHE A 169 -10.78 -13.50 1.81
CA PHE A 169 -9.38 -13.86 1.85
C PHE A 169 -8.82 -13.70 0.45
N ASP A 170 -7.93 -12.74 0.28
CA ASP A 170 -7.29 -12.49 -1.00
C ASP A 170 -5.83 -12.90 -0.93
N SER A 171 -5.28 -13.32 -2.05
CA SER A 171 -3.84 -13.47 -2.19
C SER A 171 -3.36 -12.89 -3.51
N VAL A 172 -2.15 -12.33 -3.48
CA VAL A 172 -1.43 -11.90 -4.67
C VAL A 172 -0.05 -12.53 -4.68
N THR A 173 0.27 -13.19 -5.78
CA THR A 173 1.65 -13.58 -6.09
C THR A 173 2.19 -12.64 -7.16
N VAL A 174 3.31 -11.99 -6.87
CA VAL A 174 3.97 -11.04 -7.76
C VAL A 174 5.25 -11.64 -8.31
N THR A 175 5.42 -11.54 -9.63
CA THR A 175 6.69 -11.81 -10.32
C THR A 175 6.97 -10.73 -11.36
N GLU A 176 8.19 -10.66 -11.86
CA GLU A 176 8.53 -9.88 -13.05
C GLU A 176 8.97 -10.83 -14.17
N ARG A 177 8.36 -10.72 -15.35
CA ARG A 177 8.66 -11.54 -16.54
C ARG A 177 8.63 -10.67 -17.77
N ASP A 178 9.61 -10.81 -18.65
CA ASP A 178 9.68 -10.09 -19.93
C ASP A 178 9.44 -8.56 -19.82
N GLY A 179 9.90 -7.95 -18.73
CA GLY A 179 9.77 -6.52 -18.48
C GLY A 179 8.38 -6.05 -18.03
N VAL A 180 7.52 -6.96 -17.57
CA VAL A 180 6.22 -6.65 -16.96
C VAL A 180 6.09 -7.26 -15.56
N PHE A 181 5.39 -6.57 -14.66
CA PHE A 181 4.92 -7.19 -13.42
C PHE A 181 3.72 -8.09 -13.74
N VAL A 182 3.76 -9.31 -13.22
CA VAL A 182 2.68 -10.29 -13.27
C VAL A 182 2.12 -10.43 -11.87
N LEU A 183 0.83 -10.14 -11.71
CA LEU A 183 0.09 -10.27 -10.46
C LEU A 183 -0.94 -11.40 -10.64
N ASP A 184 -0.69 -12.53 -9.99
CA ASP A 184 -1.66 -13.63 -9.90
C ASP A 184 -2.55 -13.37 -8.68
N LEU A 185 -3.80 -12.99 -8.93
CA LEU A 185 -4.79 -12.61 -7.92
C LEU A 185 -5.80 -13.73 -7.68
N GLU A 186 -6.01 -14.08 -6.42
CA GLU A 186 -7.10 -14.93 -5.96
C GLU A 186 -7.94 -14.16 -4.95
N PHE A 187 -9.27 -14.15 -5.14
CA PHE A 187 -10.24 -13.62 -4.19
C PHE A 187 -11.12 -14.77 -3.71
N ARG A 188 -11.15 -15.02 -2.40
CA ARG A 188 -11.99 -16.06 -1.80
C ARG A 188 -12.98 -15.43 -0.83
N ILE A 189 -14.24 -15.40 -1.25
CA ILE A 189 -15.34 -14.90 -0.42
C ILE A 189 -15.95 -16.07 0.36
N ALA A 190 -16.05 -15.91 1.67
CA ALA A 190 -16.59 -16.89 2.61
C ALA A 190 -17.70 -16.23 3.47
N PRO A 191 -18.94 -16.12 2.93
CA PRO A 191 -20.08 -15.64 3.68
C PRO A 191 -20.39 -16.51 4.91
N LEU A 192 -20.83 -15.89 6.01
CA LEU A 192 -21.26 -16.57 7.24
C LEU A 192 -22.71 -17.07 7.18
N TYR A 193 -23.45 -16.63 6.17
CA TYR A 193 -24.83 -16.99 5.89
C TYR A 193 -24.94 -17.41 4.43
N GLU A 194 -26.05 -18.04 4.05
CA GLU A 194 -26.34 -18.24 2.63
C GLU A 194 -26.32 -16.88 1.91
N TYR A 195 -25.57 -16.83 0.82
CA TYR A 195 -25.27 -15.60 0.10
C TYR A 195 -25.74 -15.72 -1.35
N VAL A 196 -26.53 -14.74 -1.78
CA VAL A 196 -27.00 -14.64 -3.16
C VAL A 196 -26.37 -13.39 -3.79
N ALA A 197 -25.59 -13.60 -4.84
CA ALA A 197 -25.18 -12.55 -5.75
C ALA A 197 -26.20 -12.46 -6.89
N ASN A 198 -27.14 -11.52 -6.81
CA ASN A 198 -28.19 -11.40 -7.80
C ASN A 198 -27.59 -11.02 -9.16
N GLN A 199 -27.90 -11.81 -10.19
CA GLN A 199 -27.33 -11.65 -11.54
C GLN A 199 -28.20 -10.77 -12.46
N ASN A 200 -29.42 -10.42 -12.04
CA ASN A 200 -30.38 -9.77 -12.91
C ASN A 200 -30.28 -8.24 -12.81
N ALA A 201 -29.71 -7.63 -13.84
CA ALA A 201 -29.86 -6.21 -14.17
C ALA A 201 -31.16 -5.98 -14.96
#